data_AF-A0A519E9G8-F1
#
_entry.id   AF-A0A519E9G8-F1
#
_cell.length_a   1.000
_cell.length_b   1.000
_cell.length_c   1.000
_cell.angle_alpha   90.00
_cell.angle_beta   90.00
_cell.angle_gamma   90.00
#
_symmetry.space_group_name_H-M   'P 1'
#
loop_
_entity.id
_entity.type
_entity.pdbx_description
1 polymer ?
#
loop_
_entity_poly.entity_id
_entity_poly.type
_entity_poly.pdbx_seq_one_letter_code
_entity_poly.pdbx_strand_id
1 'polypeptide(L)'
;MKKYKLTGAAAMTKDKDNHVVLKGKVIRGRGRASSELGNSIDEIQDLTGGSFFPGSLNIVLFRPKLFKASLALKFDKGRRFLWPAEICGHKVWIYRWTHAPLHAAEVIADVNLRIKFGLTDNKGVSLKLPDKYVDIITIKERFTWYAFWSWRQGWSYHKEWYYAKSKAVCKRFGATQRAR
;
A
#
# COMPACT_ATOMS: atom_id res chain seq x y z
N MET A 1 -31.94 -35.71 -24.68
CA MET A 1 -30.67 -35.75 -23.92
C MET A 1 -29.60 -34.98 -24.69
N LYS A 2 -29.20 -33.78 -24.20
CA LYS A 2 -28.15 -32.95 -24.82
C LYS A 2 -26.81 -33.26 -24.14
N LYS A 3 -25.83 -33.73 -24.92
CA LYS A 3 -24.44 -33.91 -24.46
C LYS A 3 -23.73 -32.55 -24.47
N TYR A 4 -23.35 -32.04 -23.31
CA TYR A 4 -22.45 -30.89 -23.20
C TYR A 4 -20.99 -31.37 -23.32
N LYS A 5 -20.30 -30.91 -24.36
CA LYS A 5 -18.84 -31.04 -24.49
C LYS A 5 -18.19 -30.09 -23.48
N LEU A 6 -17.54 -30.65 -22.46
CA LEU A 6 -16.53 -29.95 -21.66
C LEU A 6 -15.24 -29.91 -22.49
N THR A 7 -15.01 -28.80 -23.19
CA THR A 7 -13.72 -28.51 -23.84
C THR A 7 -13.29 -27.12 -23.45
N GLY A 8 -12.21 -27.03 -22.68
CA GLY A 8 -11.58 -25.76 -22.34
C GLY A 8 -10.84 -25.80 -21.01
N ALA A 9 -9.90 -26.73 -20.84
CA ALA A 9 -8.82 -26.50 -19.88
C ALA A 9 -8.02 -25.31 -20.39
N ALA A 10 -8.36 -24.11 -19.89
CA ALA A 10 -7.55 -22.93 -20.09
C ALA A 10 -6.15 -23.25 -19.56
N ALA A 11 -5.18 -23.27 -20.48
CA ALA A 11 -3.78 -23.33 -20.11
C ALA A 11 -3.50 -22.15 -19.19
N MET A 12 -3.38 -22.42 -17.88
CA MET A 12 -2.73 -21.53 -16.94
C MET A 12 -1.29 -21.40 -17.41
N THR A 13 -1.04 -20.42 -18.28
CA THR A 13 0.29 -19.87 -18.46
C THR A 13 0.77 -19.50 -17.07
N LYS A 14 1.73 -20.27 -16.55
CA LYS A 14 2.54 -19.90 -15.38
C LYS A 14 3.20 -18.57 -15.73
N ASP A 15 2.49 -17.48 -15.51
CA ASP A 15 3.11 -16.17 -15.37
C ASP A 15 4.17 -16.40 -14.30
N LYS A 16 5.46 -16.30 -14.67
CA LYS A 16 6.51 -16.30 -13.67
C LYS A 16 6.13 -15.13 -12.76
N ASP A 17 5.63 -15.43 -11.57
CA ASP A 17 5.20 -14.41 -10.61
C ASP A 17 6.43 -13.60 -10.20
N ASN A 18 6.78 -12.64 -11.04
CA ASN A 18 7.83 -11.69 -10.78
C ASN A 18 7.34 -10.87 -9.61
N HIS A 19 8.07 -10.98 -8.51
CA HIS A 19 7.79 -10.21 -7.32
C HIS A 19 8.81 -9.08 -7.22
N VAL A 20 8.34 -7.92 -6.77
CA VAL A 20 9.21 -6.84 -6.35
C VAL A 20 9.34 -6.85 -4.83
N VAL A 21 10.51 -6.42 -4.34
CA VAL A 21 10.77 -6.22 -2.92
C VAL A 21 10.90 -4.72 -2.65
N LEU A 22 10.00 -4.20 -1.80
CA LEU A 22 10.01 -2.82 -1.34
C LEU A 22 10.65 -2.76 0.03
N LYS A 23 11.78 -2.06 0.14
CA LYS A 23 12.47 -1.83 1.42
C LYS A 23 11.97 -0.56 2.07
N GLY A 24 11.77 -0.59 3.38
CA GLY A 24 11.37 0.56 4.17
C GLY A 24 11.68 0.39 5.65
N LYS A 25 11.17 1.31 6.44
CA LYS A 25 11.25 1.27 7.90
C LYS A 25 9.87 1.42 8.53
N VAL A 26 9.66 0.71 9.64
CA VAL A 26 8.47 0.87 10.46
C VAL A 26 8.49 2.24 11.13
N ILE A 27 7.36 2.93 11.14
CA ILE A 27 7.20 4.19 11.86
C ILE A 27 5.97 4.15 12.77
N ARG A 28 5.98 4.99 13.80
CA ARG A 28 4.78 5.23 14.61
C ARG A 28 3.79 6.05 13.80
N GLY A 29 2.57 5.54 13.67
CA GLY A 29 1.45 6.30 13.10
C GLY A 29 0.92 7.34 14.09
N ARG A 30 0.01 8.20 13.61
CA ARG A 30 -0.67 9.22 14.43
C ARG A 30 -1.90 8.68 15.20
N GLY A 31 -2.08 7.36 15.27
CA GLY A 31 -3.23 6.72 15.92
C GLY A 31 -4.58 6.90 15.20
N ARG A 32 -4.61 7.45 13.98
CA ARG A 32 -5.87 7.67 13.23
C ARG A 32 -6.40 6.42 12.53
N ALA A 33 -5.52 5.48 12.19
CA ALA A 33 -5.87 4.30 11.42
C ALA A 33 -6.87 3.37 12.14
N SER A 34 -6.85 3.27 13.48
CA SER A 34 -7.80 2.42 14.20
C SER A 34 -9.24 2.92 14.06
N SER A 35 -9.47 4.22 14.19
CA SER A 35 -10.80 4.81 13.98
C SER A 35 -11.19 4.79 12.49
N GLU A 36 -10.26 5.12 11.60
CA GLU A 36 -10.55 5.18 10.16
C GLU A 36 -10.71 3.82 9.48
N LEU A 37 -10.01 2.77 9.94
CA LEU A 37 -10.19 1.41 9.45
C LEU A 37 -11.34 0.71 10.17
N GLY A 38 -11.58 1.01 11.45
CA GLY A 38 -12.70 0.46 12.20
C GLY A 38 -14.04 0.74 11.53
N ASN A 39 -14.25 1.94 11.01
CA ASN A 39 -15.47 2.31 10.28
C ASN A 39 -15.64 1.62 8.92
N SER A 40 -14.60 0.96 8.40
CA SER A 40 -14.63 0.28 7.10
C SER A 40 -14.23 -1.19 7.23
N ILE A 41 -14.18 -1.74 8.45
CA ILE A 41 -13.60 -3.06 8.67
C ILE A 41 -14.44 -4.14 8.01
N ASP A 42 -15.76 -4.05 8.08
CA ASP A 42 -16.69 -4.99 7.46
C ASP A 42 -16.54 -4.99 5.93
N GLU A 43 -16.50 -3.79 5.32
CA GLU A 43 -16.25 -3.63 3.87
C GLU A 43 -14.91 -4.26 3.45
N ILE A 44 -13.86 -4.08 4.25
CA ILE A 44 -12.54 -4.67 3.99
C ILE A 44 -12.58 -6.20 4.13
N GLN A 45 -13.26 -6.72 5.15
CA GLN A 45 -13.41 -8.16 5.37
C GLN A 45 -14.17 -8.81 4.21
N ASP A 46 -15.26 -8.19 3.76
CA ASP A 46 -16.04 -8.66 2.60
C ASP A 46 -15.20 -8.68 1.32
N LEU A 47 -14.41 -7.62 1.07
CA LEU A 47 -13.57 -7.51 -0.12
C LEU A 47 -12.40 -8.50 -0.16
N THR A 48 -11.88 -8.89 1.00
CA THR A 48 -10.66 -9.70 1.10
C THR A 48 -10.91 -11.14 1.56
N GLY A 49 -12.11 -11.44 2.06
CA GLY A 49 -12.53 -12.76 2.54
C GLY A 49 -11.85 -13.21 3.83
N GLY A 50 -11.32 -12.29 4.65
CA GLY A 50 -10.57 -12.61 5.87
C GLY A 50 -10.79 -11.61 6.99
N SER A 51 -10.44 -12.01 8.22
CA SER A 51 -10.49 -11.14 9.39
C SER A 51 -9.25 -10.24 9.49
N PHE A 52 -9.39 -9.12 10.19
CA PHE A 52 -8.31 -8.16 10.39
C PHE A 52 -8.15 -7.77 11.84
N PHE A 53 -6.90 -7.61 12.26
CA PHE A 53 -6.55 -6.93 13.48
C PHE A 53 -6.91 -5.43 13.36
N PRO A 54 -7.55 -4.81 14.37
CA PRO A 54 -7.95 -3.41 14.32
C PRO A 54 -6.74 -2.47 14.46
N GLY A 55 -6.02 -2.28 13.36
CA GLY A 55 -4.88 -1.37 13.27
C GLY A 55 -4.09 -1.54 11.98
N SER A 56 -3.12 -0.65 11.77
CA SER A 56 -2.19 -0.74 10.64
C SER A 56 -0.74 -0.55 11.08
N LEU A 57 0.16 -1.24 10.38
CA LEU A 57 1.59 -1.01 10.48
C LEU A 57 2.00 0.04 9.45
N ASN A 58 2.49 1.19 9.93
CA ASN A 58 2.93 2.27 9.06
C ASN A 58 4.39 2.03 8.63
N ILE A 59 4.65 2.09 7.32
CA ILE A 59 5.96 1.88 6.72
C ILE A 59 6.31 3.07 5.82
N VAL A 60 7.52 3.58 6.00
CA VAL A 60 8.16 4.56 5.11
C VAL A 60 9.11 3.81 4.20
N LEU A 61 8.78 3.72 2.92
CA LEU A 61 9.62 3.12 1.89
C LEU A 61 10.84 4.00 1.63
N PHE A 62 11.99 3.37 1.42
CA PHE A 62 13.24 4.08 1.10
C PHE A 62 13.23 4.70 -0.30
N ARG A 63 12.37 4.19 -1.20
CA ARG A 63 12.19 4.71 -2.55
C ARG A 63 10.70 4.93 -2.82
N PRO A 64 10.33 5.96 -3.59
CA PRO A 64 8.94 6.15 -3.97
C PRO A 64 8.48 4.97 -4.81
N LYS A 65 7.24 4.54 -4.57
CA LYS A 65 6.56 3.49 -5.34
C LYS A 65 5.16 3.94 -5.66
N LEU A 66 4.78 3.77 -6.91
CA LEU A 66 3.42 3.99 -7.39
C LEU A 66 2.80 2.61 -7.60
N PHE A 67 1.55 2.46 -7.16
CA PHE A 67 0.79 1.24 -7.38
C PHE A 67 -0.33 1.48 -8.39
N LYS A 68 -0.65 0.48 -9.21
CA LYS A 68 -1.71 0.57 -10.21
C LYS A 68 -3.07 0.58 -9.51
N ALA A 69 -3.77 1.71 -9.57
CA ALA A 69 -5.09 1.89 -8.98
C ALA A 69 -6.17 1.02 -9.66
N SER A 70 -5.95 0.64 -10.92
CA SER A 70 -6.82 -0.27 -11.69
C SER A 70 -6.82 -1.71 -11.17
N LEU A 71 -5.75 -2.12 -10.48
CA LEU A 71 -5.60 -3.47 -9.92
C LEU A 71 -5.81 -3.53 -8.41
N ALA A 72 -6.22 -2.42 -7.79
CA ALA A 72 -6.49 -2.33 -6.36
C ALA A 72 -7.92 -2.80 -6.06
N LEU A 73 -8.12 -3.43 -4.90
CA LEU A 73 -9.44 -3.44 -4.28
C LEU A 73 -9.73 -2.03 -3.77
N LYS A 74 -10.94 -1.54 -4.02
CA LYS A 74 -11.35 -0.17 -3.72
C LYS A 74 -12.45 -0.20 -2.68
N PHE A 75 -12.34 0.67 -1.69
CA PHE A 75 -13.31 0.80 -0.60
C PHE A 75 -13.48 2.28 -0.22
N ASP A 76 -14.38 2.60 0.71
CA ASP A 76 -14.66 3.99 1.12
C ASP A 76 -14.97 4.90 -0.10
N LYS A 77 -15.94 4.46 -0.92
CA LYS A 77 -16.37 5.14 -2.16
C LYS A 77 -15.23 5.32 -3.17
N GLY A 78 -14.28 4.38 -3.20
CA GLY A 78 -13.12 4.40 -4.09
C GLY A 78 -12.04 5.40 -3.73
N ARG A 79 -12.09 5.97 -2.51
CA ARG A 79 -11.05 6.89 -2.02
C ARG A 79 -9.84 6.15 -1.47
N ARG A 80 -9.97 4.86 -1.23
CA ARG A 80 -8.98 3.99 -0.58
C ARG A 80 -8.72 2.73 -1.40
N PHE A 81 -7.50 2.24 -1.32
CA PHE A 81 -6.97 1.18 -2.16
C PHE A 81 -6.24 0.12 -1.33
N LEU A 82 -6.41 -1.14 -1.71
CA LEU A 82 -5.71 -2.30 -1.14
C LEU A 82 -5.01 -3.10 -2.25
N TRP A 83 -3.77 -3.51 -1.99
CA TRP A 83 -3.03 -4.45 -2.83
C TRP A 83 -2.48 -5.60 -1.98
N PRO A 84 -2.56 -6.86 -2.44
CA PRO A 84 -2.03 -7.97 -1.69
C PRO A 84 -0.50 -7.94 -1.71
N ALA A 85 0.09 -8.30 -0.58
CA ALA A 85 1.53 -8.33 -0.37
C ALA A 85 1.91 -9.35 0.71
N GLU A 86 3.20 -9.45 0.99
CA GLU A 86 3.77 -10.26 2.04
C GLU A 86 4.78 -9.45 2.85
N ILE A 87 4.79 -9.67 4.17
CA ILE A 87 5.84 -9.21 5.07
C ILE A 87 6.32 -10.39 5.89
N CYS A 88 7.63 -10.68 5.89
CA CYS A 88 8.18 -11.84 6.59
C CYS A 88 7.47 -13.16 6.23
N GLY A 89 7.04 -13.32 4.96
CA GLY A 89 6.28 -14.49 4.48
C GLY A 89 4.80 -14.53 4.90
N HIS A 90 4.32 -13.55 5.65
CA HIS A 90 2.93 -13.45 6.08
C HIS A 90 2.12 -12.61 5.12
N LYS A 91 0.94 -13.12 4.72
CA LYS A 91 0.02 -12.44 3.81
C LYS A 91 -0.54 -11.20 4.48
N VAL A 92 -0.45 -10.08 3.77
CA VAL A 92 -0.91 -8.77 4.23
C VAL A 92 -1.49 -7.98 3.08
N TRP A 93 -2.13 -6.85 3.39
CA TRP A 93 -2.58 -5.90 2.39
C TRP A 93 -1.89 -4.56 2.59
N ILE A 94 -1.30 -4.04 1.51
CA ILE A 94 -0.83 -2.67 1.46
C ILE A 94 -2.04 -1.77 1.27
N TYR A 95 -2.24 -0.84 2.18
CA TYR A 95 -3.27 0.19 2.18
C TYR A 95 -2.69 1.55 1.80
N ARG A 96 -3.39 2.24 0.88
CA ARG A 96 -3.19 3.69 0.63
C ARG A 96 -4.51 4.40 0.37
N TRP A 97 -4.53 5.68 0.69
CA TRP A 97 -5.60 6.60 0.29
C TRP A 97 -5.23 7.36 -0.98
N THR A 98 -6.23 8.00 -1.60
CA THR A 98 -6.06 8.86 -2.77
C THR A 98 -5.10 10.01 -2.48
N HIS A 99 -4.11 10.20 -3.35
CA HIS A 99 -3.03 11.16 -3.18
C HIS A 99 -2.14 10.91 -1.94
N ALA A 100 -2.05 9.67 -1.46
CA ALA A 100 -1.04 9.29 -0.48
C ALA A 100 0.38 9.55 -1.02
N PRO A 101 1.34 9.98 -0.19
CA PRO A 101 2.74 10.09 -0.61
C PRO A 101 3.27 8.73 -1.09
N LEU A 102 4.06 8.72 -2.18
CA LEU A 102 4.53 7.48 -2.82
C LEU A 102 5.46 6.62 -1.97
N HIS A 103 5.95 7.14 -0.85
CA HIS A 103 6.80 6.42 0.09
C HIS A 103 6.04 5.95 1.33
N ALA A 104 4.81 6.44 1.56
CA ALA A 104 3.99 5.99 2.67
C ALA A 104 3.24 4.72 2.26
N ALA A 105 3.27 3.70 3.10
CA ALA A 105 2.43 2.52 2.97
C ALA A 105 1.93 2.19 4.37
N GLU A 106 0.64 1.95 4.54
CA GLU A 106 0.21 1.22 5.73
C GLU A 106 -0.08 -0.23 5.35
N VAL A 107 0.11 -1.12 6.30
CA VAL A 107 -0.08 -2.55 6.11
C VAL A 107 -1.10 -3.04 7.12
N ILE A 108 -2.14 -3.68 6.61
CA ILE A 108 -3.18 -4.32 7.43
C ILE A 108 -3.05 -5.84 7.30
N ALA A 109 -3.39 -6.54 8.38
CA ALA A 109 -3.27 -7.99 8.49
C ALA A 109 -4.31 -8.52 9.48
N ASP A 110 -4.48 -9.83 9.49
CA ASP A 110 -5.24 -10.62 10.48
C ASP A 110 -4.62 -10.59 11.89
N VAL A 111 -3.36 -10.17 12.02
CA VAL A 111 -2.58 -10.19 13.27
C VAL A 111 -1.89 -8.87 13.55
N ASN A 112 -1.55 -8.64 14.82
CA ASN A 112 -0.66 -7.54 15.20
C ASN A 112 0.78 -7.82 14.75
N LEU A 113 1.18 -7.25 13.61
CA LEU A 113 2.49 -7.45 12.99
C LEU A 113 3.67 -7.06 13.89
N ARG A 114 3.49 -6.08 14.79
CA ARG A 114 4.55 -5.66 15.72
C ARG A 114 4.82 -6.73 16.75
N ILE A 115 3.77 -7.30 17.33
CA ILE A 115 3.88 -8.39 18.30
C ILE A 115 4.41 -9.65 17.61
N LYS A 116 3.79 -10.05 16.49
CA LYS A 116 4.13 -11.31 15.79
C LYS A 116 5.58 -11.38 15.30
N PHE A 117 6.13 -10.28 14.79
CA PHE A 117 7.48 -10.25 14.20
C PHE A 117 8.49 -9.40 15.00
N GLY A 118 8.12 -8.99 16.22
CA GLY A 118 8.96 -8.11 17.05
C GLY A 118 9.37 -6.83 16.31
N LEU A 119 8.43 -6.16 15.65
CA LEU A 119 8.71 -4.95 14.87
C LEU A 119 8.65 -3.69 15.74
N THR A 120 9.77 -3.01 15.83
CA THR A 120 9.94 -1.74 16.56
C THR A 120 10.04 -0.56 15.59
N ASP A 121 9.90 0.66 16.12
CA ASP A 121 10.05 1.87 15.31
C ASP A 121 11.47 1.98 14.74
N ASN A 122 11.55 2.49 13.52
CA ASN A 122 12.76 2.57 12.68
C ASN A 122 13.36 1.21 12.26
N LYS A 123 12.78 0.07 12.66
CA LYS A 123 13.23 -1.24 12.18
C LYS A 123 13.02 -1.37 10.68
N GLY A 124 14.05 -1.82 9.98
CA GLY A 124 13.99 -2.11 8.56
C GLY A 124 13.09 -3.30 8.25
N VAL A 125 12.25 -3.17 7.22
CA VAL A 125 11.32 -4.22 6.77
C VAL A 125 11.31 -4.30 5.24
N SER A 126 10.91 -5.46 4.73
CA SER A 126 10.73 -5.72 3.31
C SER A 126 9.30 -6.16 3.04
N LEU A 127 8.63 -5.49 2.10
CA LEU A 127 7.34 -5.90 1.56
C LEU A 127 7.56 -6.56 0.21
N LYS A 128 7.00 -7.73 0.01
CA LYS A 128 7.03 -8.45 -1.26
C LYS A 128 5.64 -8.40 -1.88
N LEU A 129 5.54 -8.08 -3.16
CA LEU A 129 4.26 -8.09 -3.88
C LEU A 129 4.49 -8.41 -5.36
N PRO A 130 3.48 -8.94 -6.07
CA PRO A 130 3.55 -9.14 -7.50
C PRO A 130 3.85 -7.83 -8.26
N ASP A 131 4.78 -7.88 -9.21
CA ASP A 131 5.23 -6.74 -10.01
C ASP A 131 4.08 -6.11 -10.80
N LYS A 132 3.05 -6.90 -11.16
CA LYS A 132 1.86 -6.40 -11.84
C LYS A 132 1.20 -5.22 -11.11
N TYR A 133 1.31 -5.14 -9.77
CA TYR A 133 0.74 -4.07 -8.97
C TYR A 133 1.57 -2.78 -8.96
N VAL A 134 2.83 -2.82 -9.39
CA VAL A 134 3.71 -1.65 -9.44
C VAL A 134 3.51 -0.91 -10.75
N ASP A 135 3.43 0.41 -10.66
CA ASP A 135 3.35 1.31 -11.81
C ASP A 135 4.65 2.10 -11.98
N ILE A 136 4.83 2.64 -13.19
CA ILE A 136 6.01 3.40 -13.55
C ILE A 136 5.91 4.82 -12.97
N ILE A 137 6.97 5.23 -12.27
CA ILE A 137 7.17 6.61 -11.84
C ILE A 137 8.04 7.31 -12.87
N THR A 138 7.52 8.39 -13.45
CA THR A 138 8.24 9.23 -14.40
C THR A 138 9.42 9.95 -13.72
N ILE A 139 10.38 10.41 -14.53
CA ILE A 139 11.53 11.17 -14.04
C ILE A 139 11.09 12.43 -13.27
N LYS A 140 10.09 13.15 -13.79
CA LYS A 140 9.51 14.35 -13.16
C LYS A 140 8.90 14.06 -11.78
N GLU A 141 8.12 12.99 -11.67
CA GLU A 141 7.52 12.58 -10.39
C GLU A 141 8.60 12.18 -9.38
N ARG A 142 9.65 11.49 -9.83
CA ARG A 142 10.78 11.10 -9.00
C ARG A 142 11.56 12.32 -8.47
N PHE A 143 11.85 13.30 -9.33
CA PHE A 143 12.51 14.55 -8.92
C PHE A 143 11.66 15.36 -7.97
N THR A 144 10.36 15.48 -8.26
CA THR A 144 9.41 16.16 -7.35
C THR A 144 9.41 15.45 -6.00
N TRP A 145 9.36 14.12 -5.99
CA TRP A 145 9.44 13.38 -4.75
C TRP A 145 10.76 13.65 -4.00
N TYR A 146 11.89 13.67 -4.70
CA TYR A 146 13.17 13.93 -4.06
C TYR A 146 13.23 15.33 -3.43
N ALA A 147 12.81 16.37 -4.15
CA ALA A 147 12.84 17.76 -3.66
C ALA A 147 12.00 17.98 -2.38
N PHE A 148 10.91 17.24 -2.22
CA PHE A 148 9.98 17.40 -1.12
C PHE A 148 10.11 16.35 -0.02
N TRP A 149 10.74 15.20 -0.25
CA TRP A 149 10.66 14.09 0.72
C TRP A 149 11.98 13.44 1.09
N SER A 150 13.02 13.41 0.25
CA SER A 150 14.22 12.59 0.50
C SER A 150 14.94 12.90 1.83
N TRP A 151 14.97 14.17 2.24
CA TRP A 151 15.57 14.62 3.51
C TRP A 151 14.56 15.08 4.58
N ARG A 152 13.27 15.10 4.24
CA ARG A 152 12.21 15.66 5.12
C ARG A 152 11.15 14.62 5.49
N GLN A 153 11.45 13.34 5.33
CA GLN A 153 10.54 12.23 5.64
C GLN A 153 9.96 12.35 7.06
N GLY A 154 10.76 12.72 8.07
CA GLY A 154 10.26 12.93 9.43
C GLY A 154 9.32 14.14 9.56
N TRP A 155 9.58 15.23 8.84
CA TRP A 155 8.80 16.46 8.97
C TRP A 155 7.36 16.28 8.51
N SER A 156 7.12 15.45 7.50
CA SER A 156 5.76 15.15 7.06
C SER A 156 4.91 14.38 8.06
N TYR A 157 5.53 13.66 8.99
CA TYR A 157 4.81 12.95 10.04
C TYR A 157 4.63 13.80 11.31
N HIS A 158 5.47 14.81 11.52
CA HIS A 158 5.47 15.65 12.73
C HIS A 158 4.94 17.08 12.54
N LYS A 159 4.91 17.63 11.32
CA LYS A 159 4.50 19.01 11.03
C LYS A 159 3.32 19.04 10.05
N GLU A 160 2.12 19.32 10.55
CA GLU A 160 0.89 19.31 9.73
C GLU A 160 0.93 20.31 8.58
N TRP A 161 1.44 21.52 8.80
CA TRP A 161 1.59 22.54 7.76
C TRP A 161 2.50 22.06 6.61
N TYR A 162 3.58 21.35 6.96
CA TYR A 162 4.54 20.84 5.99
C TYR A 162 3.90 19.74 5.15
N TYR A 163 3.19 18.82 5.81
CA TYR A 163 2.43 17.77 5.16
C TYR A 163 1.37 18.33 4.20
N ALA A 164 0.63 19.37 4.61
CA ALA A 164 -0.39 20.00 3.75
C ALA A 164 0.25 20.60 2.48
N LYS A 165 1.32 21.37 2.64
CA LYS A 165 2.02 22.02 1.51
C LYS A 165 2.68 21.00 0.58
N SER A 166 3.41 20.03 1.14
CA SER A 166 4.08 19.00 0.34
C SER A 166 3.07 18.12 -0.40
N LYS A 167 1.95 17.75 0.24
CA LYS A 167 0.85 17.01 -0.40
C LYS A 167 0.25 17.78 -1.57
N ALA A 168 -0.04 19.08 -1.41
CA ALA A 168 -0.61 19.91 -2.47
C ALA A 168 0.30 19.98 -3.70
N VAL A 169 1.60 20.26 -3.49
CA VAL A 169 2.58 20.32 -4.58
C VAL A 169 2.76 18.95 -5.22
N CYS A 170 2.95 17.90 -4.44
CA CYS A 170 3.16 16.56 -4.98
C CYS A 170 1.94 16.04 -5.73
N LYS A 171 0.72 16.37 -5.28
CA LYS A 171 -0.51 16.10 -6.04
C LYS A 171 -0.46 16.78 -7.42
N ARG A 172 -0.11 18.06 -7.48
CA ARG A 172 -0.03 18.84 -8.73
C ARG A 172 0.97 18.25 -9.72
N PHE A 173 2.06 17.68 -9.23
CA PHE A 173 3.17 17.17 -10.05
C PHE A 173 3.21 15.64 -10.17
N GLY A 174 2.17 14.93 -9.73
CA GLY A 174 2.05 13.47 -9.88
C GLY A 174 2.87 12.64 -8.89
N ALA A 175 3.55 13.26 -7.93
CA ALA A 175 4.36 12.57 -6.91
C ALA A 175 3.52 12.00 -5.74
N THR A 176 2.29 11.55 -6.02
CA THR A 176 1.37 10.92 -5.07
C THR A 176 0.61 9.76 -5.73
N GLN A 177 0.01 8.89 -4.92
CA GLN A 177 -0.84 7.81 -5.39
C GLN A 177 -1.97 8.35 -6.28
N ARG A 178 -2.06 7.84 -7.51
CA ARG A 178 -3.09 8.22 -8.49
C ARG A 178 -4.43 7.63 -8.08
N ALA A 179 -5.51 8.39 -8.36
CA ALA A 179 -6.88 7.98 -8.06
C ALA A 179 -7.46 7.00 -9.11
N ARG A 180 -6.92 7.07 -10.35
CA ARG A 180 -7.29 6.28 -11.52
C ARG A 180 -6.03 5.95 -12.30
#